data_AF-A0A3A0D345-F1
#
_entry.id   AF-A0A3A0D345-F1
#
_cell.length_a   1.000
_cell.length_b   1.000
_cell.length_c   1.000
_cell.angle_alpha   90.00
_cell.angle_beta   90.00
_cell.angle_gamma   90.00
#
_symmetry.space_group_name_H-M   'P 1'
#
loop_
_entity.id
_entity.type
_entity.pdbx_description
1 polymer ?
#
loop_
_entity_poly.entity_id
_entity_poly.type
_entity_poly.pdbx_seq_one_letter_code
_entity_poly.pdbx_strand_id
1 'polypeptide(L)'
;STGFNVFSLGVIGSELGYQTDFPFAQHASAFNLGLSLTGGPIGNGGALIYPFWTEAGPPEGTEIEWAIPLDAVIQFPHALGGPAPAFPNPSFDFVVYTSEGLSDVTNVISYTLADPADAPGDFDHDQDVDGADFLVWQQGFPSTHNAGDLADWKANFGVAPAIAAVPEPAAVALAAWAACLVGGRRRRARD
;
A
#
# COMPACT_ATOMS: atom_id res chain seq x y z
N SER A 1 6.64 -22.18 29.43
CA SER A 1 7.44 -21.58 28.34
C SER A 1 7.27 -22.46 27.12
N THR A 2 6.18 -22.31 26.37
CA THR A 2 5.80 -23.21 25.26
C THR A 2 5.51 -22.44 23.98
N GLY A 3 6.19 -21.31 23.75
CA GLY A 3 6.12 -20.59 22.48
C GLY A 3 7.42 -20.82 21.72
N PHE A 4 7.35 -21.50 20.59
CA PHE A 4 8.43 -21.47 19.62
C PHE A 4 8.59 -20.01 19.16
N ASN A 5 9.80 -19.47 19.28
CA ASN A 5 10.06 -18.08 18.95
C ASN A 5 10.25 -17.98 17.43
N VAL A 6 9.15 -17.79 16.70
CA VAL A 6 9.13 -17.57 15.24
C VAL A 6 10.02 -16.37 14.85
N PHE A 7 10.24 -15.42 15.76
CA PHE A 7 11.16 -14.29 15.57
C PHE A 7 12.65 -14.69 15.50
N SER A 8 13.02 -15.86 16.05
CA SER A 8 14.40 -16.40 15.93
C SER A 8 14.74 -16.87 14.51
N LEU A 9 13.74 -17.06 13.65
CA LEU A 9 13.94 -17.46 12.26
C LEU A 9 14.42 -16.29 11.39
N GLY A 10 14.29 -15.04 11.87
CA GLY A 10 14.77 -13.86 11.16
C GLY A 10 14.00 -13.52 9.88
N VAL A 11 12.82 -14.12 9.67
CA VAL A 11 12.04 -13.99 8.42
C VAL A 11 10.79 -13.11 8.59
N ILE A 12 10.40 -12.74 9.81
CA ILE A 12 9.17 -11.96 10.06
C ILE A 12 9.53 -10.50 10.36
N GLY A 13 9.13 -9.59 9.46
CA GLY A 13 9.45 -8.16 9.50
C GLY A 13 8.37 -7.26 10.12
N SER A 14 7.17 -7.75 10.42
CA SER A 14 6.15 -6.98 11.16
C SER A 14 4.91 -7.85 11.42
N GLU A 15 4.13 -7.52 12.44
CA GLU A 15 2.77 -8.03 12.63
C GLU A 15 1.75 -6.98 12.14
N LEU A 16 0.69 -7.44 11.45
CA LEU A 16 -0.52 -6.67 11.20
C LEU A 16 -1.60 -7.23 12.14
N GLY A 17 -1.74 -6.60 13.31
CA GLY A 17 -2.65 -7.06 14.36
C GLY A 17 -4.09 -6.61 14.15
N TYR A 18 -5.04 -7.40 14.67
CA TYR A 18 -6.44 -7.02 14.81
C TYR A 18 -6.58 -5.69 15.58
N GLN A 19 -7.39 -4.77 15.06
CA GLN A 19 -7.44 -3.35 15.43
C GLN A 19 -7.91 -3.03 16.88
N THR A 20 -7.98 -4.02 17.77
CA THR A 20 -8.23 -3.80 19.21
C THR A 20 -6.96 -3.66 20.05
N ASP A 21 -5.76 -3.84 19.46
CA ASP A 21 -4.48 -3.64 20.15
C ASP A 21 -3.66 -2.49 19.52
N PHE A 22 -2.60 -2.06 20.22
CA PHE A 22 -1.69 -1.01 19.78
C PHE A 22 -0.78 -1.52 18.64
N PRO A 23 -0.69 -0.81 17.50
CA PRO A 23 0.24 -1.21 16.44
C PRO A 23 1.69 -1.10 16.93
N PHE A 24 2.48 -2.15 16.73
CA PHE A 24 3.91 -2.16 17.02
C PHE A 24 4.70 -2.85 15.91
N ALA A 25 5.93 -2.38 15.66
CA ALA A 25 6.90 -3.04 14.81
C ALA A 25 7.85 -3.90 15.66
N GLN A 26 8.25 -5.06 15.13
CA GLN A 26 9.24 -5.94 15.76
C GLN A 26 10.31 -6.33 14.74
N HIS A 27 11.56 -6.42 15.20
CA HIS A 27 12.70 -6.82 14.40
C HIS A 27 13.26 -8.14 14.93
N ALA A 28 13.96 -8.93 14.09
CA ALA A 28 14.51 -10.23 14.47
C ALA A 28 15.35 -10.23 15.76
N SER A 29 15.96 -9.08 16.08
CA SER A 29 16.80 -8.87 17.28
C SER A 29 16.18 -7.97 18.36
N ALA A 30 14.97 -7.43 18.14
CA ALA A 30 14.36 -6.47 19.04
C ALA A 30 12.83 -6.64 19.09
N PHE A 31 12.34 -7.07 20.25
CA PHE A 31 10.92 -7.20 20.55
C PHE A 31 10.30 -5.83 20.86
N ASN A 32 9.10 -5.59 20.32
CA ASN A 32 8.27 -4.40 20.56
C ASN A 32 9.09 -3.09 20.58
N LEU A 33 9.40 -2.57 19.39
CA LEU A 33 10.19 -1.36 19.22
C LEU A 33 9.49 -0.08 19.72
N GLY A 34 8.20 -0.16 20.10
CA GLY A 34 7.40 1.02 20.45
C GLY A 34 7.16 1.96 19.26
N LEU A 35 7.31 1.45 18.04
CA LEU A 35 7.15 2.18 16.77
C LEU A 35 5.93 1.59 16.05
N SER A 36 5.05 2.44 15.54
CA SER A 36 3.89 2.00 14.76
C SER A 36 4.25 1.84 13.28
N LEU A 37 3.51 1.01 12.57
CA LEU A 37 3.51 1.07 11.10
C LEU A 37 2.83 2.39 10.68
N THR A 38 3.12 2.84 9.47
CA THR A 38 2.44 3.99 8.85
C THR A 38 1.88 3.58 7.49
N GLY A 39 1.07 4.44 6.87
CA GLY A 39 0.39 4.15 5.61
C GLY A 39 -1.08 3.79 5.82
N GLY A 40 -1.80 3.60 4.72
CA GLY A 40 -3.23 3.33 4.72
C GLY A 40 -4.12 4.51 5.14
N PRO A 41 -5.46 4.34 5.09
CA PRO A 41 -6.40 5.46 5.18
C PRO A 41 -6.40 6.24 6.50
N ILE A 42 -5.87 5.64 7.58
CA ILE A 42 -5.75 6.25 8.91
C ILE A 42 -4.29 6.48 9.33
N GLY A 43 -3.34 6.25 8.42
CA GLY A 43 -1.92 6.57 8.60
C GLY A 43 -1.17 5.72 9.63
N ASN A 44 -1.77 4.66 10.16
CA ASN A 44 -1.17 3.79 11.18
C ASN A 44 -0.74 2.41 10.64
N GLY A 45 -0.81 2.20 9.31
CA GLY A 45 -0.45 0.95 8.65
C GLY A 45 -1.29 -0.26 9.09
N GLY A 46 -2.40 -0.05 9.78
CA GLY A 46 -3.29 -1.12 10.22
C GLY A 46 -4.06 -1.76 9.07
N ALA A 47 -4.33 -3.05 9.18
CA ALA A 47 -5.29 -3.71 8.30
C ALA A 47 -6.70 -3.22 8.62
N LEU A 48 -7.47 -2.83 7.60
CA LEU A 48 -8.89 -2.55 7.72
C LEU A 48 -9.66 -3.88 7.69
N ILE A 49 -10.60 -4.03 8.61
CA ILE A 49 -11.44 -5.23 8.71
C ILE A 49 -12.81 -4.90 8.14
N TYR A 50 -13.41 -5.89 7.49
CA TYR A 50 -14.79 -5.86 7.01
C TYR A 50 -15.80 -5.39 8.09
N PRO A 51 -16.81 -4.58 7.74
CA PRO A 51 -17.43 -3.62 8.67
C PRO A 51 -18.69 -4.11 9.39
N PHE A 52 -19.00 -5.41 9.41
CA PHE A 52 -20.21 -5.88 10.13
C PHE A 52 -20.01 -5.98 11.65
N TRP A 53 -19.67 -4.85 12.27
CA TRP A 53 -20.14 -4.63 13.63
C TRP A 53 -21.66 -4.45 13.54
N THR A 54 -22.39 -5.49 13.91
CA THR A 54 -23.81 -5.34 14.23
C THR A 54 -23.95 -5.20 15.73
N GLU A 55 -25.06 -4.63 16.19
CA GLU A 55 -25.38 -4.51 17.62
C GLU A 55 -25.42 -5.88 18.35
N ALA A 56 -25.33 -6.99 17.61
CA ALA A 56 -25.31 -8.36 18.08
C ALA A 56 -23.94 -8.87 18.62
N GLY A 57 -22.85 -8.10 18.48
CA GLY A 57 -21.53 -8.48 19.03
C GLY A 57 -20.48 -8.85 17.97
N PRO A 58 -19.34 -9.48 18.38
CA PRO A 58 -18.27 -9.86 17.45
C PRO A 58 -18.78 -10.81 16.35
N PRO A 59 -18.12 -10.87 15.19
CA PRO A 59 -18.61 -11.62 14.04
C PRO A 59 -18.90 -13.08 14.39
N GLU A 60 -20.14 -13.54 14.15
CA GLU A 60 -20.51 -14.94 14.19
C GLU A 60 -20.28 -15.55 12.79
N GLY A 61 -19.19 -16.29 12.62
CA GLY A 61 -18.84 -16.94 11.34
C GLY A 61 -17.35 -17.29 11.22
N THR A 62 -16.99 -18.00 10.14
CA THR A 62 -15.60 -18.41 9.85
C THR A 62 -14.93 -17.55 8.77
N GLU A 63 -15.61 -16.54 8.26
CA GLU A 63 -15.14 -15.71 7.14
C GLU A 63 -14.79 -14.30 7.65
N ILE A 64 -13.50 -13.95 7.55
CA ILE A 64 -12.96 -12.64 7.91
C ILE A 64 -12.23 -12.10 6.69
N GLU A 65 -12.59 -10.90 6.26
CA GLU A 65 -11.89 -10.18 5.19
C GLU A 65 -10.97 -9.10 5.79
N TRP A 66 -9.75 -9.06 5.26
CA TRP A 66 -8.69 -8.15 5.65
C TRP A 66 -8.29 -7.29 4.45
N ALA A 67 -8.18 -5.99 4.64
CA ALA A 67 -7.61 -5.06 3.67
C ALA A 67 -6.33 -4.47 4.23
N ILE A 68 -5.20 -4.75 3.57
CA ILE A 68 -3.88 -4.30 4.01
C ILE A 68 -3.41 -3.19 3.06
N PRO A 69 -2.99 -2.02 3.58
CA PRO A 69 -2.51 -0.95 2.73
C PRO A 69 -1.17 -1.30 2.06
N LEU A 70 -1.10 -1.15 0.73
CA LEU A 70 0.13 -1.39 -0.04
C LEU A 70 1.22 -0.35 0.23
N ASP A 71 0.83 0.86 0.67
CA ASP A 71 1.73 1.93 1.07
C ASP A 71 2.20 1.80 2.53
N ALA A 72 1.96 0.65 3.18
CA ALA A 72 2.41 0.40 4.54
C ALA A 72 3.94 0.51 4.65
N VAL A 73 4.41 1.24 5.67
CA VAL A 73 5.84 1.40 5.97
C VAL A 73 6.12 0.90 7.38
N ILE A 74 7.12 0.02 7.48
CA ILE A 74 7.67 -0.48 8.73
C ILE A 74 8.67 0.54 9.24
N GLN A 75 8.39 1.13 10.40
CA GLN A 75 9.15 2.23 10.97
C GLN A 75 10.39 1.77 11.77
N PHE A 76 11.14 0.79 11.27
CA PHE A 76 12.38 0.39 11.95
C PHE A 76 13.39 1.56 12.01
N PRO A 77 14.21 1.66 13.07
CA PRO A 77 15.33 2.58 13.10
C PRO A 77 16.29 2.32 11.93
N HIS A 78 17.00 3.36 11.47
CA HIS A 78 18.01 3.23 10.40
C HIS A 78 19.07 2.16 10.69
N ALA A 79 19.46 1.98 11.95
CA ALA A 79 20.41 0.94 12.35
C ALA A 79 19.91 -0.50 12.09
N LEU A 80 18.60 -0.67 11.91
CA LEU A 80 17.91 -1.92 11.60
C LEU A 80 17.35 -1.93 10.16
N GLY A 81 17.79 -0.98 9.31
CA GLY A 81 17.44 -0.96 7.89
C GLY A 81 16.09 -0.32 7.55
N GLY A 82 15.44 0.39 8.49
CA GLY A 82 14.22 1.16 8.20
C GLY A 82 14.43 2.67 8.11
N PRO A 83 13.34 3.45 7.91
CA PRO A 83 12.00 3.00 7.55
C PRO A 83 11.98 2.31 6.19
N ALA A 84 11.17 1.26 6.02
CA ALA A 84 11.13 0.49 4.78
C ALA A 84 9.69 0.13 4.39
N PRO A 85 9.36 0.06 3.09
CA PRO A 85 8.05 -0.45 2.64
C PRO A 85 7.81 -1.87 3.16
N ALA A 86 6.58 -2.15 3.60
CA ALA A 86 6.15 -3.50 3.95
C ALA A 86 6.09 -4.39 2.70
N PHE A 87 5.80 -3.80 1.53
CA PHE A 87 5.75 -4.46 0.23
C PHE A 87 6.81 -3.85 -0.70
N PRO A 88 8.10 -4.22 -0.55
CA PRO A 88 9.17 -3.70 -1.41
C PRO A 88 9.11 -4.26 -2.84
N ASN A 89 8.32 -5.31 -3.06
CA ASN A 89 8.19 -6.03 -4.33
C ASN A 89 6.71 -6.38 -4.56
N PRO A 90 6.27 -6.57 -5.82
CA PRO A 90 4.91 -6.98 -6.12
C PRO A 90 4.61 -8.42 -5.69
N SER A 91 5.63 -9.27 -5.51
CA SER A 91 5.48 -10.63 -5.00
C SER A 91 5.90 -10.71 -3.54
N PHE A 92 5.05 -11.31 -2.70
CA PHE A 92 5.26 -11.49 -1.27
C PHE A 92 4.44 -12.66 -0.72
N ASP A 93 4.83 -13.15 0.45
CA ASP A 93 4.15 -14.25 1.14
C ASP A 93 3.42 -13.73 2.38
N PHE A 94 2.16 -14.15 2.55
CA PHE A 94 1.47 -14.10 3.83
C PHE A 94 1.68 -15.39 4.59
N VAL A 95 2.17 -15.30 5.82
CA VAL A 95 2.35 -16.45 6.70
C VAL A 95 1.25 -16.47 7.74
N VAL A 96 0.51 -17.58 7.81
CA VAL A 96 -0.48 -17.82 8.86
C VAL A 96 0.16 -18.72 9.91
N TYR A 97 0.16 -18.28 11.17
CA TYR A 97 0.67 -19.03 12.30
C TYR A 97 -0.42 -19.28 13.34
N THR A 98 -0.25 -20.33 14.15
CA THR A 98 -1.13 -20.67 15.26
C THR A 98 -0.30 -21.10 16.47
N SER A 99 -0.80 -20.83 17.67
CA SER A 99 -0.24 -21.40 18.90
C SER A 99 -0.87 -22.76 19.27
N GLU A 100 -1.83 -23.23 18.48
CA GLU A 100 -2.56 -24.48 18.71
C GLU A 100 -1.94 -25.66 17.95
N GLY A 101 -1.76 -26.80 18.60
CA GLY A 101 -1.26 -28.02 17.97
C GLY A 101 0.27 -28.14 17.91
N LEU A 102 0.79 -28.85 16.90
CA LEU A 102 2.22 -29.21 16.77
C LEU A 102 2.97 -28.39 15.70
N SER A 103 2.30 -27.47 14.99
CA SER A 103 2.89 -26.69 13.91
C SER A 103 2.65 -25.20 14.14
N ASP A 104 3.73 -24.43 14.20
CA ASP A 104 3.64 -22.99 14.44
C ASP A 104 3.16 -22.24 13.20
N VAL A 105 3.63 -22.61 12.00
CA VAL A 105 3.11 -22.10 10.72
C VAL A 105 2.11 -23.12 10.17
N THR A 106 0.90 -22.66 9.88
CA THR A 106 -0.16 -23.50 9.33
C THR A 106 -0.32 -23.34 7.84
N ASN A 107 0.00 -22.16 7.29
CA ASN A 107 -0.12 -21.90 5.87
C ASN A 107 0.82 -20.77 5.41
N VAL A 108 1.17 -20.81 4.13
CA VAL A 108 1.85 -19.72 3.41
C VAL A 108 1.04 -19.45 2.15
N ILE A 109 0.61 -18.20 2.00
CA ILE A 109 -0.15 -17.72 0.84
C ILE A 109 0.78 -16.81 0.05
N SER A 110 1.30 -17.29 -1.08
CA SER A 110 2.07 -16.47 -2.00
C SER A 110 1.13 -15.62 -2.85
N TYR A 111 1.41 -14.32 -2.91
CA TYR A 111 0.65 -13.36 -3.69
C TYR A 111 1.59 -12.55 -4.57
N THR A 112 1.15 -12.30 -5.81
CA THR A 112 1.77 -11.34 -6.71
C THR A 112 0.72 -10.31 -7.08
N LEU A 113 0.99 -9.04 -6.83
CA LEU A 113 0.14 -7.94 -7.29
C LEU A 113 -0.05 -8.07 -8.80
N ALA A 114 -1.28 -7.84 -9.26
CA ALA A 114 -1.52 -7.75 -10.70
C ALA A 114 -0.81 -6.52 -11.24
N ASP A 115 -0.15 -6.68 -12.38
CA ASP A 115 0.24 -5.54 -13.19
C ASP A 115 -1.04 -4.84 -13.69
N PRO A 116 -1.07 -3.50 -13.76
CA PRO A 116 -2.17 -2.82 -14.40
C PRO A 116 -2.26 -3.31 -15.85
N ALA A 117 -3.48 -3.47 -16.36
CA ALA A 117 -3.66 -3.82 -17.75
C ALA A 117 -3.05 -2.74 -18.64
N ASP A 118 -2.29 -3.17 -19.65
CA ASP A 118 -1.70 -2.28 -20.65
C ASP A 118 -2.81 -1.43 -21.27
N ALA A 119 -2.56 -0.12 -21.38
CA ALA A 119 -3.52 0.77 -22.01
C ALA A 119 -3.65 0.42 -23.49
N PRO A 120 -4.83 0.52 -24.12
CA PRO A 120 -4.92 0.34 -25.56
C PRO A 120 -3.98 1.32 -26.28
N GLY A 121 -2.99 0.79 -27.02
CA GLY A 121 -1.95 1.61 -27.66
C GLY A 121 -0.59 1.58 -26.97
N ASP A 122 -0.49 1.03 -25.75
CA ASP A 122 0.76 0.71 -25.04
C ASP A 122 1.26 -0.64 -25.57
N PHE A 123 2.21 -0.58 -26.51
CA PHE A 123 2.74 -1.73 -27.23
C PHE A 123 4.11 -2.15 -26.72
N ASP A 124 4.81 -1.32 -25.96
CA ASP A 124 6.06 -1.69 -25.31
C ASP A 124 5.91 -2.03 -23.81
N HIS A 125 4.69 -1.93 -23.28
CA HIS A 125 4.26 -2.36 -21.96
C HIS A 125 4.92 -1.56 -20.83
N ASP A 126 5.16 -0.27 -21.05
CA ASP A 126 5.80 0.62 -20.09
C ASP A 126 4.81 1.52 -19.31
N GLN A 127 3.51 1.29 -19.50
CA GLN A 127 2.38 1.96 -18.83
C GLN A 127 2.12 3.39 -19.32
N ASP A 128 2.70 3.78 -20.46
CA ASP A 128 2.27 4.96 -21.19
C ASP A 128 1.97 4.68 -22.67
N VAL A 129 1.53 5.70 -23.39
CA VAL A 129 1.23 5.60 -24.83
C VAL A 129 1.90 6.75 -25.53
N ASP A 130 3.06 6.48 -26.12
CA ASP A 130 3.97 7.49 -26.62
C ASP A 130 4.64 7.13 -27.98
N GLY A 131 5.76 7.78 -28.31
CA GLY A 131 6.46 7.54 -29.57
C GLY A 131 7.15 6.17 -29.66
N ALA A 132 7.53 5.56 -28.54
CA ALA A 132 8.12 4.24 -28.46
C ALA A 132 7.10 3.17 -28.87
N ASP A 133 5.86 3.28 -28.40
CA ASP A 133 4.76 2.40 -28.83
C ASP A 133 4.51 2.49 -30.33
N PHE A 134 4.51 3.71 -30.86
CA PHE A 134 4.31 3.91 -32.29
C PHE A 134 5.40 3.19 -33.10
N LEU A 135 6.64 3.18 -32.60
CA LEU A 135 7.75 2.48 -33.23
C LEU A 135 7.57 0.96 -33.15
N VAL A 136 7.10 0.42 -32.02
CA VAL A 136 6.76 -1.01 -31.88
C VAL A 136 5.64 -1.39 -32.86
N TRP A 137 4.59 -0.58 -32.95
CA TRP A 137 3.52 -0.76 -33.93
C TRP A 137 4.06 -0.79 -35.37
N GLN A 138 4.92 0.16 -35.73
CA GLN A 138 5.51 0.24 -37.07
C GLN A 138 6.34 -1.00 -37.42
N GLN A 139 7.09 -1.54 -36.46
CA GLN A 139 7.94 -2.72 -36.66
C GLN A 139 7.12 -4.01 -36.79
N GLY A 140 5.99 -4.09 -36.09
CA GLY A 140 5.11 -5.26 -36.14
C GLY A 140 4.03 -5.19 -37.22
N PHE A 141 3.83 -4.07 -37.90
CA PHE A 141 2.84 -3.97 -38.98
C PHE A 141 3.36 -4.60 -40.30
N PRO A 142 2.56 -5.41 -41.01
CA PRO A 142 1.20 -5.87 -40.70
C PRO A 142 1.15 -7.26 -40.03
N SER A 143 2.26 -7.78 -39.49
CA SER A 143 2.35 -9.15 -38.98
C SER A 143 1.74 -9.34 -37.60
N THR A 144 2.21 -8.59 -36.60
CA THR A 144 1.72 -8.62 -35.21
C THR A 144 0.78 -7.46 -34.92
N HIS A 145 0.85 -6.38 -35.72
CA HIS A 145 -0.02 -5.22 -35.58
C HIS A 145 -0.83 -4.94 -36.84
N ASN A 146 -1.98 -4.28 -36.67
CA ASN A 146 -2.91 -3.93 -37.72
C ASN A 146 -3.35 -2.45 -37.64
N ALA A 147 -4.24 -2.04 -38.54
CA ALA A 147 -4.72 -0.66 -38.62
C ALA A 147 -5.63 -0.24 -37.44
N GLY A 148 -6.29 -1.19 -36.79
CA GLY A 148 -7.06 -0.98 -35.55
C GLY A 148 -6.15 -0.57 -34.40
N ASP A 149 -5.01 -1.26 -34.23
CA ASP A 149 -4.03 -0.95 -33.20
C ASP A 149 -3.49 0.49 -33.35
N LEU A 150 -3.30 0.97 -34.58
CA LEU A 150 -2.95 2.37 -34.82
C LEU A 150 -4.05 3.35 -34.36
N ALA A 151 -5.31 2.96 -34.45
CA ALA A 151 -6.41 3.77 -33.94
C ALA A 151 -6.40 3.82 -32.40
N ASP A 152 -6.06 2.71 -31.75
CA ASP A 152 -5.90 2.64 -30.29
C ASP A 152 -4.76 3.55 -29.82
N TRP A 153 -3.60 3.49 -30.47
CA TRP A 153 -2.49 4.40 -30.20
C TRP A 153 -2.90 5.87 -30.36
N LYS A 154 -3.58 6.22 -31.48
CA LYS A 154 -4.04 7.60 -31.71
C LYS A 154 -5.04 8.09 -30.67
N ALA A 155 -5.88 7.20 -30.15
CA ALA A 155 -6.89 7.54 -29.16
C ALA A 155 -6.28 7.80 -27.77
N ASN A 156 -5.14 7.15 -27.47
CA ASN A 156 -4.53 7.17 -26.14
C ASN A 156 -3.17 7.89 -26.08
N PHE A 157 -2.60 8.32 -27.20
CA PHE A 157 -1.31 9.02 -27.23
C PHE A 157 -1.28 10.25 -26.32
N GLY A 158 -0.30 10.27 -25.40
CA GLY A 158 -0.10 11.36 -24.44
C GLY A 158 -1.18 11.44 -23.35
N VAL A 159 -2.04 10.43 -23.21
CA VAL A 159 -2.94 10.29 -22.06
C VAL A 159 -2.12 9.79 -20.88
N ALA A 160 -1.78 10.68 -19.95
CA ALA A 160 -1.13 10.27 -18.71
C ALA A 160 -2.10 9.41 -17.87
N PRO A 161 -1.61 8.35 -17.20
CA PRO A 161 -2.44 7.58 -16.28
C PRO A 161 -3.04 8.51 -15.22
N ALA A 162 -4.32 8.29 -14.91
CA ALA A 162 -5.02 9.08 -13.90
C ALA A 162 -4.36 8.86 -12.54
N ILE A 163 -3.55 9.81 -12.10
CA ILE A 163 -2.98 9.80 -10.75
C ILE A 163 -4.15 9.99 -9.78
N ALA A 164 -4.42 8.98 -8.94
CA ALA A 164 -5.46 9.08 -7.93
C ALA A 164 -5.24 10.35 -7.09
N ALA A 165 -6.23 11.24 -7.04
CA ALA A 165 -6.14 12.45 -6.24
C ALA A 165 -5.93 12.05 -4.77
N VAL A 166 -4.75 12.37 -4.23
CA VAL A 166 -4.46 12.18 -2.81
C VAL A 166 -5.43 13.10 -2.04
N PRO A 167 -6.29 12.59 -1.15
CA PRO A 167 -7.14 13.45 -0.34
C PRO A 167 -6.26 14.37 0.49
N GLU A 168 -6.46 15.69 0.40
CA GLU A 168 -5.67 16.67 1.15
C GLU A 168 -6.40 17.15 2.42
N PRO A 169 -6.29 16.47 3.58
CA PRO A 169 -6.72 17.06 4.84
C PRO A 169 -5.76 18.17 5.32
N ALA A 170 -4.49 18.17 4.87
CA ALA A 170 -3.46 19.09 5.36
C ALA A 170 -3.46 20.47 4.66
N ALA A 171 -3.84 20.56 3.38
CA ALA A 171 -3.83 21.82 2.64
C ALA A 171 -4.85 22.84 3.17
N VAL A 172 -6.05 22.36 3.55
CA VAL A 172 -7.08 23.20 4.18
C VAL A 172 -6.61 23.71 5.54
N ALA A 173 -5.93 22.87 6.33
CA ALA A 173 -5.39 23.26 7.63
C ALA A 173 -4.29 24.34 7.50
N LEU A 174 -3.37 24.18 6.53
CA LEU A 174 -2.33 25.17 6.22
C LEU A 174 -2.91 26.49 5.71
N ALA A 175 -3.91 26.44 4.83
CA ALA A 175 -4.59 27.63 4.33
C ALA A 175 -5.33 28.39 5.45
N ALA A 176 -6.00 27.67 6.35
CA ALA A 176 -6.65 28.25 7.53
C ALA A 176 -5.63 28.89 8.48
N TRP A 177 -4.48 28.23 8.71
CA TRP A 177 -3.39 28.78 9.51
C TRP A 177 -2.80 30.06 8.89
N ALA A 178 -2.55 30.05 7.58
CA ALA A 178 -2.06 31.22 6.86
C ALA A 178 -3.06 32.39 6.93
N ALA A 179 -4.37 32.12 6.80
CA ALA A 179 -5.42 33.12 6.93
C ALA A 179 -5.46 33.72 8.36
N CYS A 180 -5.29 32.91 9.40
CA CYS A 180 -5.20 33.37 10.78
C CYS A 180 -3.97 34.26 11.03
N LEU A 181 -2.80 33.89 10.49
CA LEU A 181 -1.57 34.68 10.62
C LEU A 181 -1.65 36.03 9.89
N VAL A 182 -2.25 36.07 8.70
CA VAL A 182 -2.46 37.30 7.94
C VAL A 182 -3.54 38.18 8.60
N GLY A 183 -4.63 37.57 9.08
CA GLY A 183 -5.70 38.26 9.81
C GLY A 183 -5.22 38.86 11.13
N GLY A 184 -4.39 38.14 11.89
CA GLY A 184 -3.79 38.62 13.14
C GLY A 184 -2.82 39.78 12.94
N ARG A 185 -2.03 39.77 11.86
CA ARG A 185 -1.13 40.88 11.50
C ARG A 185 -1.87 42.15 11.11
N ARG A 186 -3.02 42.05 10.43
CA ARG A 186 -3.84 43.22 10.05
C ARG A 186 -4.55 43.89 11.24
N ARG A 187 -4.84 43.14 12.30
CA ARG A 187 -5.45 43.69 13.52
C ARG A 187 -4.45 44.49 14.35
N ARG A 188 -3.21 44.02 14.50
CA ARG A 188 -2.14 44.73 15.24
C ARG A 188 -1.65 46.04 14.60
N ALA A 189 -1.92 46.27 13.32
CA ALA A 189 -1.53 47.51 12.63
C ALA A 189 -2.61 48.61 12.71
N ARG A 190 -3.75 48.35 13.36
CA ARG A 190 -4.89 49.26 13.50
C ARG A 190 -5.11 49.78 14.94
N ASP A 191 -4.25 49.38 15.87
CA ASP A 191 -4.14 49.92 17.23
C ASP A 191 -2.85 50.76 17.33
#